data_AF-A0A971RXB6-F1
#
_entry.id   AF-A0A971RXB6-F1
#
_cell.length_a   1.000
_cell.length_b   1.000
_cell.length_c   1.000
_cell.angle_alpha   90.00
_cell.angle_beta   90.00
_cell.angle_gamma   90.00
#
_symmetry.space_group_name_H-M   'P 1'
#
loop_
_entity.id
_entity.type
_entity.pdbx_description
1 polymer ?
#
loop_
_entity_poly.entity_id
_entity_poly.type
_entity_poly.pdbx_seq_one_letter_code
_entity_poly.pdbx_strand_id
1 'polypeptide(L)' 'AVLLANHGLLAGADTLANAFNITEEIEYCAELYYRAKSIGEPVILPEEEMVLMMEKFKTYGQVKKEV' A
#
# COMPACT_ATOMS: atom_id res chain seq x y z
N ALA A 1 -7.33 -1.60 -0.10
CA ALA A 1 -7.35 -2.54 -1.24
C ALA A 1 -7.59 -3.96 -0.72
N VAL A 2 -7.98 -4.90 -1.57
CA VAL A 2 -8.21 -6.31 -1.20
C VAL A 2 -7.66 -7.23 -2.29
N LEU A 3 -7.03 -8.34 -1.87
CA LEU A 3 -6.59 -9.41 -2.76
C LEU A 3 -7.73 -10.39 -3.03
N LEU A 4 -7.87 -10.77 -4.30
CA LEU A 4 -8.86 -11.70 -4.81
C LEU A 4 -8.17 -13.03 -5.13
N ALA A 5 -8.48 -14.08 -4.39
CA ALA A 5 -7.83 -15.39 -4.53
C ALA A 5 -7.88 -15.90 -5.98
N ASN A 6 -6.70 -16.22 -6.54
CA ASN A 6 -6.52 -16.68 -7.92
C ASN A 6 -6.96 -15.68 -9.01
N HIS A 7 -7.07 -14.39 -8.69
CA HIS A 7 -7.53 -13.37 -9.63
C HIS A 7 -6.59 -12.16 -9.66
N GLY A 8 -6.47 -11.42 -8.57
CA GLY A 8 -5.68 -10.18 -8.57
C GLY A 8 -6.00 -9.24 -7.42
N LEU A 9 -5.96 -7.94 -7.69
CA LEU A 9 -6.09 -6.86 -6.71
C LEU A 9 -7.28 -5.97 -7.05
N LEU A 10 -8.08 -5.60 -6.04
CA LEU A 10 -9.08 -4.54 -6.13
C LEU A 10 -8.67 -3.37 -5.22
N ALA A 11 -8.47 -2.20 -5.81
CA ALA A 11 -8.13 -0.95 -5.12
C ALA A 11 -9.18 0.14 -5.40
N GLY A 12 -9.30 1.08 -4.47
CA GLY A 12 -10.23 2.20 -4.58
C GLY A 12 -9.76 3.39 -3.75
N ALA A 13 -10.10 4.59 -4.21
CA ALA A 13 -9.83 5.87 -3.57
C ALA A 13 -10.82 6.92 -4.08
N ASP A 14 -10.77 8.13 -3.53
CA ASP A 14 -11.64 9.26 -3.93
C ASP A 14 -11.40 9.74 -5.38
N THR A 15 -10.25 9.43 -5.96
CA THR A 15 -9.89 9.79 -7.35
C THR A 15 -9.25 8.60 -8.06
N LEU A 16 -9.39 8.55 -9.39
CA LEU A 16 -8.74 7.51 -10.20
C LEU A 16 -7.21 7.55 -10.07
N ALA A 17 -6.61 8.74 -9.99
CA ALA A 17 -5.17 8.89 -9.79
C ALA A 17 -4.71 8.24 -8.48
N ASN A 18 -5.43 8.48 -7.38
CA ASN A 18 -5.10 7.88 -6.08
C ASN A 18 -5.39 6.36 -6.08
N ALA A 19 -6.46 5.91 -6.73
CA ALA A 19 -6.76 4.48 -6.85
C ALA A 19 -5.68 3.74 -7.63
N PHE A 20 -5.15 4.35 -8.70
CA PHE A 20 -4.02 3.84 -9.45
C PHE A 20 -2.76 3.78 -8.59
N ASN A 21 -2.44 4.87 -7.86
CA ASN A 21 -1.31 4.90 -6.93
C ASN A 21 -1.40 3.78 -5.88
N ILE A 22 -2.57 3.58 -5.26
CA ILE A 22 -2.77 2.46 -4.31
C ILE A 22 -2.55 1.10 -4.99
N THR A 23 -2.94 0.95 -6.25
CA THR A 23 -2.72 -0.30 -7.01
C THR A 23 -1.23 -0.58 -7.18
N GLU A 24 -0.46 0.42 -7.61
CA GLU A 24 0.99 0.32 -7.82
C GLU A 24 1.74 0.06 -6.51
N GLU A 25 1.43 0.80 -5.45
CA GLU A 25 2.10 0.65 -4.15
C GLU A 25 1.82 -0.72 -3.50
N ILE A 26 0.60 -1.25 -3.64
CA ILE A 26 0.28 -2.58 -3.13
C ILE A 26 0.97 -3.68 -3.93
N GLU A 27 1.08 -3.55 -5.25
CA GLU A 27 1.87 -4.46 -6.08
C GLU A 27 3.35 -4.45 -5.68
N TYR A 28 3.92 -3.27 -5.46
CA TYR A 28 5.29 -3.13 -4.99
C TYR A 28 5.50 -3.77 -3.60
N CYS A 29 4.58 -3.53 -2.65
CA CYS A 29 4.61 -4.19 -1.34
C CYS A 29 4.51 -5.72 -1.46
N ALA A 30 3.67 -6.23 -2.36
CA ALA A 30 3.54 -7.66 -2.61
C ALA A 30 4.82 -8.26 -3.19
N GLU A 31 5.46 -7.60 -4.15
CA GLU A 31 6.75 -7.99 -4.71
C GLU A 31 7.83 -8.04 -3.62
N LEU A 32 7.95 -7.00 -2.80
CA LEU A 32 8.90 -6.94 -1.70
C LEU A 32 8.67 -8.09 -0.71
N TYR A 33 7.42 -8.30 -0.30
CA TYR A 33 7.05 -9.36 0.64
C TYR A 33 7.38 -10.74 0.07
N TYR A 34 6.99 -11.01 -1.18
CA TYR A 34 7.28 -12.28 -1.87
C TYR A 34 8.79 -12.55 -1.95
N ARG A 35 9.58 -11.56 -2.37
CA ARG A 35 11.03 -11.69 -2.50
C ARG A 35 11.69 -11.92 -1.16
N ALA A 36 11.31 -11.16 -0.14
CA ALA A 36 11.83 -11.34 1.21
C ALA A 36 11.48 -12.72 1.77
N LYS A 37 10.22 -13.17 1.60
CA LYS A 37 9.78 -14.53 1.98
C LYS A 37 10.51 -15.64 1.24
N SER A 38 10.98 -15.37 0.02
CA SER A 38 11.74 -16.35 -0.76
C SER A 38 13.14 -16.60 -0.22
N ILE A 39 13.68 -15.69 0.60
CA ILE A 39 15.04 -15.79 1.18
C ILE A 39 15.07 -15.83 2.71
N GLY A 40 13.92 -15.75 3.38
CA GLY A 40 13.81 -15.75 4.84
C GLY A 40 12.47 -15.25 5.35
N GLU A 41 12.44 -14.72 6.56
CA GLU A 41 11.24 -14.09 7.14
C GLU A 41 11.38 -12.56 7.13
N PRO A 42 10.49 -11.82 6.45
CA PRO A 42 10.49 -10.36 6.48
C PRO A 42 10.12 -9.87 7.88
N VAL A 43 10.77 -8.79 8.31
CA VAL A 43 10.41 -8.08 9.54
C VAL A 43 9.14 -7.27 9.26
N ILE A 44 8.06 -7.60 9.96
CA ILE A 44 6.79 -6.90 9.86
C ILE A 44 6.78 -5.74 10.86
N LEU A 45 6.37 -4.56 10.40
CA LEU A 45 6.21 -3.40 11.27
C LEU A 45 5.14 -3.68 12.34
N PRO A 46 5.36 -3.25 13.59
CA PRO A 46 4.38 -3.42 14.64
C PRO A 46 3.15 -2.54 14.38
N GLU A 47 2.01 -2.91 14.95
CA GLU A 47 0.73 -2.25 14.71
C GLU A 47 0.76 -0.76 15.06
N GLU A 48 1.48 -0.39 16.13
CA GLU A 48 1.60 1.00 16.58
C GLU A 48 2.29 1.89 15.54
N GLU A 49 3.30 1.35 14.83
CA GLU A 49 3.99 2.08 13.76
C GLU A 49 3.08 2.23 12.54
N MET A 50 2.28 1.21 12.22
CA MET A 50 1.28 1.28 11.15
C MET A 50 0.22 2.35 11.44
N VAL A 51 -0.23 2.45 12.70
CA VAL A 51 -1.16 3.51 13.16
C VAL A 51 -0.51 4.89 13.03
N LEU A 52 0.76 5.04 13.44
CA LEU A 52 1.51 6.29 13.28
C LEU A 52 1.62 6.70 11.79
N MET A 53 1.88 5.75 10.89
CA MET A 53 1.97 6.03 9.45
C MET A 53 0.64 6.48 8.86
N MET A 54 -0.48 5.89 9.28
CA MET A 54 -1.82 6.33 8.84
C MET A 54 -2.06 7.82 9.18
N GLU A 55 -1.63 8.28 10.35
CA GLU A 55 -1.72 9.70 10.72
C GLU A 55 -0.80 10.59 9.88
N LYS A 56 0.44 10.15 9.61
CA LYS A 56 1.38 10.90 8.77
C LYS A 56 0.90 11.03 7.32
N PHE A 57 0.32 9.99 6.75
CA PHE A 57 -0.16 10.01 5.38
C PHE A 57 -1.30 11.01 5.14
N LYS A 58 -2.01 11.48 6.17
CA LYS A 58 -3.01 12.54 6.02
C LYS A 58 -2.43 13.85 5.49
N THR A 59 -1.16 14.14 5.78
CA THR A 59 -0.53 15.43 5.48
C THR A 59 0.73 15.31 4.62
N TYR A 60 1.46 14.20 4.75
CA TYR A 60 2.70 13.93 4.04
C TYR A 60 2.48 13.02 2.83
N GLY A 61 3.13 13.32 1.71
CA GLY A 61 3.11 12.48 0.50
C GLY A 61 1.82 12.58 -0.35
N GLN A 62 0.85 13.41 0.04
CA GLN A 62 -0.39 13.60 -0.73
C GLN A 62 -0.14 14.48 -1.97
N VAL A 63 -0.64 14.04 -3.13
CA VAL A 63 -0.70 14.87 -4.33
C VAL A 63 -1.66 16.03 -4.05
N LYS A 64 -1.16 17.27 -4.12
CA LYS A 64 -1.99 18.46 -3.90
C LYS A 64 -3.12 18.46 -4.92
N LYS A 65 -4.35 18.68 -4.46
CA LYS A 65 -5.46 18.94 -5.38
C LYS A 65 -5.14 20.20 -6.16
N GLU A 66 -5.03 20.09 -7.49
CA GLU A 66 -5.07 21.27 -8.35
C GLU A 66 -6.45 21.92 -8.14
N VAL A 67 -6.43 23.22 -7.81
CA VAL A 67 -7.62 24.05 -7.59
C VAL A 67 -8.06 24.62 -8.93
#